data_AF-A0A9I9E0M2-F1
#
_entry.id   AF-A0A9I9E0M2-F1
#
_cell.length_a   1.000
_cell.length_b   1.000
_cell.length_c   1.000
_cell.angle_alpha   90.00
_cell.angle_beta   90.00
_cell.angle_gamma   90.00
#
_symmetry.space_group_name_H-M   'P 1'
#
loop_
_entity.id
_entity.type
_entity.pdbx_description
1 polymer ?
#
loop_
_entity_poly.entity_id
_entity_poly.type
_entity_poly.pdbx_seq_one_letter_code
_entity_poly.pdbx_strand_id
1 'polypeptide(L)'
;MAEERGLLVDTQGFNNAMDEARERSRSAQNKQAGGTIAMDADATAALRKQGVASTDDKFKFIWFKDHESVVKAIYTGYEFLESVPAGNEVGLVLESTSFYAEQGGQ
;
A
#
# COMPACT_ATOMS: atom_id res chain seq x y z
N MET A 1 -7.69 28.80 11.29
CA MET A 1 -8.59 27.70 10.86
C MET A 1 -9.80 28.29 10.12
N ALA A 2 -10.47 27.56 9.21
CA ALA A 2 -11.58 28.10 8.41
C ALA A 2 -12.75 28.62 9.26
N GLU A 3 -12.99 27.99 10.42
CA GLU A 3 -13.96 28.45 11.43
C GLU A 3 -13.59 29.80 12.07
N GLU A 4 -12.30 30.13 12.18
CA GLU A 4 -11.85 31.44 12.71
C GLU A 4 -12.14 32.61 11.74
N ARG A 5 -12.60 32.32 10.52
CA ARG A 5 -13.00 33.30 9.52
C ARG A 5 -14.50 33.22 9.16
N GLY A 6 -15.30 32.47 9.92
CA GLY A 6 -16.74 32.34 9.69
C GLY A 6 -17.11 31.56 8.42
N LEU A 7 -16.22 30.71 7.91
CA LEU A 7 -16.45 29.89 6.74
C LEU A 7 -16.91 28.49 7.18
N LEU A 8 -18.07 28.07 6.68
CA LEU A 8 -18.60 26.71 6.86
C LEU A 8 -17.79 25.73 6.00
N VAL A 9 -17.25 24.68 6.63
CA VAL A 9 -16.54 23.60 5.94
C VAL A 9 -17.52 22.46 5.70
N ASP A 10 -17.79 22.15 4.43
CA ASP A 10 -18.54 20.95 4.05
C ASP A 10 -17.65 19.71 4.11
N THR A 11 -17.50 19.18 5.32
CA THR A 11 -16.73 17.96 5.58
C THR A 11 -17.38 16.73 4.95
N GLN A 12 -18.71 16.73 4.79
CA GLN A 12 -19.44 15.61 4.22
C GLN A 12 -19.23 15.53 2.70
N GLY A 13 -19.35 16.65 2.00
CA GLY A 13 -19.04 16.76 0.57
C GLY A 13 -17.57 16.44 0.28
N PHE A 14 -16.65 16.88 1.15
CA PHE A 14 -15.24 16.50 1.06
C PHE A 14 -15.03 15.00 1.14
N ASN A 15 -15.58 14.33 2.17
CA ASN A 15 -15.43 12.88 2.34
C ASN A 15 -16.02 12.11 1.16
N ASN A 16 -17.21 12.49 0.69
CA ASN A 16 -17.85 11.85 -0.47
C ASN A 16 -17.00 12.00 -1.74
N ALA A 17 -16.47 13.19 -2.01
CA ALA A 17 -15.60 13.42 -3.17
C ALA A 17 -14.27 12.66 -3.05
N MET A 18 -13.76 12.48 -1.83
CA MET A 18 -12.56 11.71 -1.53
C MET A 18 -12.80 10.22 -1.80
N ASP A 19 -13.93 9.67 -1.36
CA ASP A 19 -14.32 8.28 -1.63
C ASP A 19 -14.52 8.02 -3.14
N GLU A 20 -15.19 8.94 -3.85
CA GLU A 20 -15.38 8.82 -5.31
C GLU A 20 -14.06 8.93 -6.08
N ALA A 21 -13.14 9.80 -5.63
CA ALA A 21 -11.79 9.86 -6.20
C ALA A 21 -11.02 8.56 -5.94
N ARG A 22 -11.20 7.97 -4.74
CA ARG A 22 -10.58 6.70 -4.36
C ARG A 22 -11.08 5.57 -5.25
N GLU A 23 -12.39 5.44 -5.45
CA GLU A 23 -13.01 4.44 -6.35
C GLU A 23 -12.55 4.60 -7.80
N ARG A 24 -12.44 5.84 -8.29
CA ARG A 24 -11.89 6.13 -9.63
C ARG A 24 -10.45 5.62 -9.76
N SER A 25 -9.60 5.83 -8.77
CA SER A 25 -8.23 5.28 -8.78
C SER A 25 -8.23 3.74 -8.82
N ARG A 26 -9.11 3.06 -8.07
CA ARG A 26 -9.25 1.58 -8.12
C ARG A 26 -9.57 1.09 -9.53
N SER A 27 -10.57 1.72 -10.15
CA SER A 27 -11.05 1.30 -11.47
C SER A 27 -10.07 1.64 -12.61
N ALA A 28 -9.20 2.65 -12.42
CA ALA A 28 -8.16 3.01 -13.37
C ALA A 28 -7.00 2.01 -13.38
N GLN A 29 -6.53 1.55 -12.21
CA GLN A 29 -5.45 0.56 -12.11
C GLN A 29 -5.89 -0.83 -12.60
N ASN A 30 -7.13 -1.25 -12.34
CA ASN A 30 -7.68 -2.52 -12.87
C ASN A 30 -7.71 -2.61 -14.40
N LYS A 31 -7.63 -1.47 -15.12
CA LYS A 31 -7.59 -1.43 -16.60
C LYS A 31 -6.19 -1.54 -17.18
N GLN A 32 -5.14 -1.36 -16.37
CA GLN A 32 -3.77 -1.63 -16.78
C GLN A 32 -3.42 -3.07 -16.42
N ALA A 33 -3.96 -4.01 -17.20
CA ALA A 33 -3.44 -5.37 -17.24
C ALA A 33 -1.94 -5.31 -17.59
N GLY A 34 -1.07 -5.40 -16.58
CA GLY A 34 0.38 -5.28 -16.69
C GLY A 34 1.05 -4.14 -15.89
N GLY A 35 0.32 -3.39 -15.06
CA GLY A 35 0.91 -2.37 -14.19
C GLY A 35 1.48 -2.96 -12.90
N THR A 36 2.77 -2.75 -12.63
CA THR A 36 3.42 -3.13 -11.37
C THR A 36 2.69 -2.51 -10.18
N ILE A 37 2.33 -3.32 -9.18
CA ILE A 37 1.82 -2.82 -7.89
C ILE A 37 2.96 -2.11 -7.18
N ALA A 38 2.99 -0.79 -7.29
CA ALA A 38 4.00 0.07 -6.67
C ALA A 38 3.39 0.81 -5.47
N MET A 39 4.11 0.82 -4.35
CA MET A 39 3.76 1.64 -3.19
C MET A 39 4.44 3.00 -3.31
N ASP A 40 3.66 4.07 -3.22
CA ASP A 40 4.16 5.44 -3.16
C ASP A 40 4.55 5.85 -1.73
N ALA A 41 5.00 7.10 -1.59
CA ALA A 41 5.41 7.67 -0.32
C ALA A 41 4.25 7.74 0.69
N ASP A 42 3.03 7.99 0.23
CA ASP A 42 1.85 8.12 1.08
C ASP A 42 1.42 6.76 1.64
N ALA A 43 1.41 5.72 0.80
CA ALA A 43 1.15 4.34 1.22
C ALA A 43 2.19 3.87 2.25
N THR A 44 3.47 4.18 2.02
CA THR A 44 4.55 3.84 2.96
C THR A 44 4.43 4.62 4.27
N ALA A 45 4.04 5.90 4.21
CA ALA A 45 3.80 6.71 5.40
C ALA A 45 2.60 6.22 6.22
N ALA A 46 1.54 5.75 5.56
CA ALA A 46 0.37 5.18 6.22
C ALA A 46 0.75 3.94 7.05
N LEU A 47 1.55 3.03 6.49
CA LEU A 47 2.06 1.86 7.23
C LEU A 47 2.87 2.24 8.46
N ARG A 48 3.78 3.22 8.32
CA ARG A 48 4.56 3.71 9.46
C ARG A 48 3.68 4.30 10.56
N LYS A 49 2.63 5.04 10.20
CA LYS A 49 1.64 5.56 11.16
C LYS A 49 0.85 4.44 11.86
N GLN A 50 0.61 3.33 11.17
CA GLN A 50 -0.01 2.13 11.72
C GLN A 50 0.97 1.27 12.57
N GLY A 51 2.22 1.71 12.73
CA GLY A 51 3.23 1.00 13.53
C GLY A 51 3.89 -0.17 12.79
N VAL A 52 3.69 -0.29 11.47
CA VAL A 52 4.39 -1.28 10.67
C VAL A 52 5.82 -0.79 10.42
N ALA A 53 6.78 -1.55 10.94
CA ALA A 53 8.21 -1.29 10.73
C ALA A 53 8.63 -1.63 9.30
N SER A 54 9.79 -1.09 8.87
CA SER A 54 10.41 -1.49 7.61
C SER A 54 10.74 -2.99 7.62
N THR A 55 10.56 -3.65 6.47
CA THR A 55 10.89 -5.07 6.28
C THR A 55 12.37 -5.35 6.51
N ASP A 56 12.69 -6.42 7.25
CA ASP A 56 14.06 -6.92 7.42
C ASP A 56 14.49 -7.76 6.21
N ASP A 57 15.38 -7.19 5.39
CA ASP A 57 15.84 -7.79 4.13
C ASP A 57 17.20 -8.50 4.23
N LYS A 58 17.74 -8.69 5.44
CA LYS A 58 19.06 -9.35 5.63
C LYS A 58 19.12 -10.77 5.07
N PHE A 59 17.98 -11.42 4.91
CA PHE A 59 17.87 -12.79 4.43
C PHE A 59 18.04 -12.91 2.90
N LYS A 60 18.03 -11.79 2.16
CA LYS A 60 18.12 -11.77 0.69
C LYS A 60 19.40 -12.36 0.09
N PHE A 61 20.43 -12.56 0.89
CA PHE A 61 21.71 -13.16 0.46
C PHE A 61 21.93 -14.57 1.02
N ILE A 62 20.94 -15.15 1.70
CA ILE A 62 21.05 -16.50 2.25
C ILE A 62 20.51 -17.49 1.22
N TRP A 63 21.41 -18.33 0.70
CA TRP A 63 21.10 -19.32 -0.31
C TRP A 63 20.70 -20.65 0.31
N PHE A 64 19.85 -21.40 -0.39
CA PHE A 64 19.46 -22.79 -0.06
C PHE A 64 18.89 -22.96 1.36
N LYS A 65 18.15 -21.96 1.84
CA LYS A 65 17.50 -22.00 3.14
C LYS A 65 16.08 -21.43 3.03
N ASP A 66 15.13 -22.19 3.55
CA ASP A 66 13.75 -21.71 3.67
C ASP A 66 13.68 -20.53 4.64
N HIS A 67 12.86 -19.54 4.30
CA HIS A 67 12.66 -18.35 5.10
C HIS A 67 11.17 -18.16 5.37
N GLU A 68 10.79 -18.37 6.62
CA GLU A 68 9.46 -18.05 7.12
C GLU A 68 9.37 -16.57 7.52
N SER A 69 8.22 -15.96 7.26
CA SER A 69 7.94 -14.58 7.64
C SER A 69 6.46 -14.38 7.94
N VAL A 70 6.12 -13.18 8.39
CA VAL A 70 4.76 -12.76 8.73
C VAL A 70 4.28 -11.71 7.73
N VAL A 71 3.08 -11.90 7.19
CA VAL A 71 2.40 -10.88 6.39
C VAL A 71 1.91 -9.77 7.33
N LYS A 72 2.43 -8.56 7.15
CA LYS A 72 2.08 -7.37 7.94
C LYS A 72 1.00 -6.52 7.30
N ALA A 73 0.89 -6.55 5.97
CA ALA A 73 -0.19 -5.89 5.23
C ALA A 73 -0.36 -6.50 3.83
N ILE A 74 -1.58 -6.38 3.30
CA ILE A 74 -1.92 -6.68 1.91
C ILE A 74 -2.28 -5.37 1.22
N TYR A 75 -1.66 -5.07 0.08
CA TYR A 75 -1.85 -3.82 -0.66
C TYR A 75 -2.37 -4.10 -2.06
N THR A 76 -3.46 -3.44 -2.45
CA THR A 76 -4.08 -3.64 -3.76
C THR A 76 -3.51 -2.74 -4.87
N GLY A 77 -2.57 -1.83 -4.53
CA GLY A 77 -2.13 -0.74 -5.41
C GLY A 77 -2.73 0.62 -5.05
N TYR A 78 -3.72 0.64 -4.14
CA TYR A 78 -4.38 1.87 -3.69
C TYR A 78 -4.87 1.83 -2.24
N GLU A 79 -5.07 0.65 -1.65
CA GLU A 79 -5.45 0.53 -0.24
C GLU A 79 -4.89 -0.73 0.43
N PHE A 80 -4.91 -0.71 1.76
CA PHE A 80 -4.57 -1.87 2.58
C PHE A 80 -5.82 -2.61 3.00
N LEU A 81 -5.79 -3.93 2.90
CA LEU A 81 -6.89 -4.83 3.27
C LEU A 81 -6.40 -5.91 4.24
N GLU A 82 -7.32 -6.43 5.05
CA GLU A 82 -7.05 -7.59 5.93
C GLU A 82 -7.16 -8.93 5.20
N SER A 83 -7.95 -8.99 4.12
CA SER A 83 -8.12 -10.17 3.28
C SER A 83 -8.52 -9.79 1.86
N VAL A 84 -8.19 -10.65 0.90
CA VAL A 84 -8.50 -10.48 -0.52
C VAL A 84 -8.98 -11.81 -1.11
N PRO A 85 -10.01 -11.81 -1.98
CA PRO A 85 -10.45 -13.03 -2.66
C PRO A 85 -9.36 -13.62 -3.55
N ALA A 86 -9.37 -14.95 -3.72
CA ALA A 86 -8.44 -15.62 -4.62
C ALA A 86 -8.56 -15.09 -6.07
N GLY A 87 -7.43 -15.01 -6.77
CA GLY A 87 -7.36 -14.56 -8.16
C GLY A 87 -7.15 -13.06 -8.36
N ASN A 88 -7.00 -12.28 -7.29
CA ASN A 88 -6.62 -10.87 -7.38
C ASN A 88 -5.10 -10.71 -7.22
N GLU A 89 -4.50 -9.80 -7.99
CA GLU A 89 -3.12 -9.39 -7.78
C GLU A 89 -3.02 -8.41 -6.61
N VAL A 90 -2.05 -8.64 -5.73
CA VAL A 90 -1.79 -7.82 -4.55
C VAL A 90 -0.28 -7.74 -4.28
N GLY A 91 0.15 -6.63 -3.70
CA GLY A 91 1.44 -6.49 -3.04
C GLY A 91 1.35 -7.00 -1.60
N LEU A 92 2.39 -7.68 -1.14
CA LEU A 92 2.51 -8.13 0.24
C LEU A 92 3.62 -7.36 0.95
N VAL A 93 3.33 -6.89 2.15
CA VAL A 93 4.32 -6.32 3.06
C VAL A 93 4.66 -7.37 4.10
N LEU A 94 5.93 -7.75 4.17
CA LEU A 94 6.42 -8.79 5.06
C LEU A 94 7.22 -8.18 6.21
N GLU A 95 7.29 -8.92 7.33
CA GLU A 95 8.16 -8.58 8.45
C GLU A 95 9.64 -8.73 8.06
N SER A 96 9.94 -9.77 7.29
CA SER A 96 11.26 -10.10 6.78
C SER A 96 11.15 -10.72 5.39
N THR A 97 12.21 -10.63 4.59
CA THR A 97 12.16 -11.17 3.23
C THR A 97 13.51 -11.69 2.77
N SER A 98 13.47 -12.82 2.04
CA SER A 98 14.59 -13.32 1.24
C SER A 98 14.55 -12.80 -0.21
N PHE A 99 13.53 -12.02 -0.58
CA PHE A 99 13.45 -11.40 -1.91
C PHE A 99 14.36 -10.18 -2.00
N TYR A 100 15.08 -10.08 -3.12
CA TYR A 100 15.82 -8.88 -3.47
C TYR A 100 14.87 -7.86 -4.08
N ALA A 101 14.77 -6.67 -3.49
CA ALA A 101 14.00 -5.58 -4.07
C ALA A 101 14.76 -5.00 -5.28
N GLU A 102 14.07 -4.72 -6.38
CA GLU A 102 14.64 -3.97 -7.51
C GLU A 102 15.16 -2.62 -7.01
N GLN A 103 16.47 -2.44 -7.03
CA GLN A 103 17.15 -1.18 -6.73
C GLN A 103 18.32 -1.02 -7.70
N GLY A 104 18.43 0.16 -8.32
CA GLY A 104 19.60 0.52 -9.12
C GLY A 104 19.57 0.12 -10.60
N GLY A 105 18.40 -0.17 -11.19
CA GLY A 105 18.26 -0.41 -12.63
C GLY A 105 18.66 -1.80 -13.10
N GLN A 106 18.68 -2.78 -12.21
CA GLN A 106 18.67 -4.21 -12.52
C GLN A 106 17.28 -4.80 -12.34
#